data_AF-A0A162U476-F1
#
_entry.id   AF-A0A162U476-F1
#
_cell.length_a   1.000
_cell.length_b   1.000
_cell.length_c   1.000
_cell.angle_alpha   90.00
_cell.angle_beta   90.00
_cell.angle_gamma   90.00
#
_symmetry.space_group_name_H-M   'P 1'
#
loop_
_entity.id
_entity.type
_entity.pdbx_description
1 polymer ?
#
loop_
_entity_poly.entity_id
_entity_poly.type
_entity_poly.pdbx_seq_one_letter_code
_entity_poly.pdbx_strand_id
1 'polypeptide(L)'
;MFIRRSLQPTTLNVRHPSLRSLWTAVTGTGSTLEACLDSCVQQAKLQKGATVAVAMVSKSFDAYDYESLPKLVKDRLSPTWLVGSVVDRVPSVEHGVSLWVGYDEKVVGFQVKDGPERNKVRSVSVGRWGRPEELSRVNYQRQKMEDAGWEGFESVSRPTQQYPLPDELSTSKTPSLVFLASDNEPDELLKNLDHHFPDTAKAST
;
A
#
# COMPACT_ATOMS: atom_id res chain seq x y z
N MET A 1 55.27 -29.56 34.58
CA MET A 1 55.60 -29.01 33.25
C MET A 1 54.29 -28.83 32.50
N PHE A 2 53.74 -27.61 32.47
CA PHE A 2 52.39 -27.31 31.95
C PHE A 2 52.48 -26.73 30.54
N ILE A 3 51.70 -27.31 29.62
CA ILE A 3 51.57 -26.88 28.22
C ILE A 3 50.45 -25.82 28.15
N ARG A 4 50.78 -24.59 27.76
CA ARG A 4 49.80 -23.56 27.34
C ARG A 4 49.80 -23.50 25.81
N ARG A 5 48.77 -24.05 25.17
CA ARG A 5 48.40 -23.71 23.79
C ARG A 5 47.47 -22.51 23.82
N SER A 6 47.92 -21.42 23.21
CA SER A 6 47.13 -20.23 22.91
C SER A 6 46.06 -20.61 21.87
N LEU A 7 44.79 -20.52 22.25
CA LEU A 7 43.66 -20.56 21.32
C LEU A 7 43.42 -19.13 20.86
N GLN A 8 43.76 -18.84 19.61
CA GLN A 8 43.24 -17.64 18.94
C GLN A 8 41.75 -17.86 18.63
N PRO A 9 40.90 -16.83 18.78
CA PRO A 9 39.48 -16.95 18.46
C PRO A 9 39.33 -17.05 16.94
N THR A 10 38.84 -18.20 16.49
CA THR A 10 38.36 -18.41 15.12
C THR A 10 37.19 -17.45 14.90
N THR A 11 37.42 -16.37 14.16
CA THR A 11 36.33 -15.55 13.63
C THR A 11 35.57 -16.41 12.64
N LEU A 12 34.48 -17.04 13.12
CA LEU A 12 33.49 -17.68 12.28
C LEU A 12 32.96 -16.61 11.33
N ASN A 13 33.45 -16.66 10.10
CA ASN A 13 32.93 -15.89 9.00
C ASN A 13 31.55 -16.49 8.67
N VAL A 14 30.53 -16.04 9.41
CA VAL A 14 29.14 -16.40 9.17
C VAL A 14 28.80 -15.83 7.80
N ARG A 15 28.92 -16.69 6.79
CA ARG A 15 28.34 -16.42 5.48
C ARG A 15 26.84 -16.28 5.71
N HIS A 16 26.34 -15.05 5.67
CA HIS A 16 24.90 -14.82 5.62
C HIS A 16 24.36 -15.60 4.43
N PRO A 17 23.51 -16.62 4.63
CA PRO A 17 22.84 -17.26 3.51
C PRO A 17 22.09 -16.15 2.76
N SER A 18 22.20 -16.14 1.43
CA SER A 18 21.44 -15.25 0.56
C SER A 18 19.99 -15.23 1.04
N LEU A 19 19.55 -14.11 1.62
CA LEU A 19 18.22 -13.90 2.17
C LEU A 19 17.20 -14.07 1.03
N ARG A 20 16.73 -15.30 0.82
CA ARG A 20 15.48 -15.51 0.09
C ARG A 20 14.43 -14.80 0.93
N SER A 21 13.82 -13.78 0.37
CA SER A 21 12.69 -13.08 0.98
C SER A 21 11.64 -14.13 1.36
N LEU A 22 11.38 -14.28 2.67
CA LEU A 22 10.61 -15.39 3.25
C LEU A 22 9.11 -15.08 3.26
N TRP A 23 8.61 -14.49 2.16
CA TRP A 23 7.19 -14.19 2.07
C TRP A 23 6.41 -15.49 1.91
N THR A 24 5.47 -15.69 2.82
CA THR A 24 4.54 -16.81 2.79
C THR A 24 3.15 -16.26 2.54
N ALA A 25 2.58 -16.62 1.39
CA ALA A 25 1.21 -16.28 1.03
C ALA A 25 0.33 -17.51 1.25
N VAL A 26 -0.79 -17.35 1.95
CA VAL A 26 -1.75 -18.41 2.23
C VAL A 26 -3.16 -17.85 2.19
N THR A 27 -4.09 -18.64 1.67
CA THR A 27 -5.51 -18.29 1.66
C THR A 27 -6.28 -19.32 2.46
N GLY A 28 -6.99 -18.86 3.48
CA GLY A 28 -7.81 -19.67 4.36
C GLY A 28 -9.29 -19.37 4.16
N THR A 29 -10.09 -20.43 4.12
CA THR A 29 -11.54 -20.38 4.09
C THR A 29 -12.11 -20.97 5.38
N GLY A 30 -13.33 -20.58 5.73
CA GLY A 30 -13.98 -20.96 6.99
C GLY A 30 -15.37 -20.33 7.07
N SER A 31 -16.11 -20.60 8.16
CA SER A 31 -17.42 -19.99 8.39
C SER A 31 -17.35 -18.64 9.12
N THR A 32 -16.23 -18.36 9.79
CA THR A 32 -15.96 -17.12 10.52
C THR A 32 -14.59 -16.57 10.14
N LEU A 33 -14.39 -15.27 10.37
CA LEU A 33 -13.10 -14.62 10.11
C LEU A 33 -11.99 -15.28 10.93
N GLU A 34 -12.27 -15.62 12.19
CA GLU A 34 -11.34 -16.33 13.07
C GLU A 34 -10.93 -17.69 12.52
N ALA A 35 -11.90 -18.50 12.06
CA ALA A 35 -11.62 -19.80 11.47
C ALA A 35 -10.80 -19.69 10.17
N CYS A 36 -11.07 -18.68 9.34
CA CYS A 36 -10.29 -18.42 8.13
C CYS A 36 -8.82 -18.09 8.48
N LEU A 37 -8.61 -17.26 9.50
CA LEU A 37 -7.26 -16.88 9.94
C LEU A 37 -6.52 -18.05 10.60
N ASP A 38 -7.20 -18.84 11.44
CA ASP A 38 -6.60 -20.04 12.04
C ASP A 38 -6.22 -21.07 10.97
N SER A 39 -7.06 -21.22 9.95
CA SER A 39 -6.77 -22.03 8.76
C SER A 39 -5.50 -21.54 8.05
N CYS A 40 -5.34 -20.23 7.83
CA CYS A 40 -4.12 -19.65 7.27
C CYS A 40 -2.88 -20.01 8.11
N VAL A 41 -2.95 -19.78 9.43
CA VAL A 41 -1.84 -20.00 10.36
C VAL A 41 -1.44 -21.48 10.39
N GLN A 42 -2.41 -22.39 10.42
CA GLN A 42 -2.16 -23.83 10.47
C GLN A 42 -1.62 -24.36 9.13
N GLN A 43 -2.23 -23.99 8.00
CA GLN A 43 -1.84 -24.48 6.67
C GLN A 43 -0.41 -24.08 6.31
N ALA A 44 -0.06 -22.82 6.54
CA ALA A 44 1.27 -22.30 6.24
C ALA A 44 2.27 -22.46 7.41
N LYS A 45 1.83 -23.04 8.54
CA LYS A 45 2.64 -23.22 9.76
C LYS A 45 3.30 -21.90 10.21
N LEU A 46 2.53 -20.82 10.15
CA LEU A 46 3.03 -19.48 10.43
C LEU A 46 3.42 -19.36 11.91
N GLN A 47 4.51 -18.64 12.16
CA GLN A 47 5.04 -18.43 13.50
C GLN A 47 4.85 -16.99 13.96
N LYS A 48 4.88 -16.78 15.27
CA LYS A 48 4.92 -15.43 15.86
C LYS A 48 6.23 -14.72 15.52
N GLY A 49 6.21 -13.38 15.62
CA GLY A 49 7.37 -12.54 15.34
C GLY A 49 7.50 -12.18 13.87
N ALA A 50 6.38 -12.12 13.14
CA ALA A 50 6.38 -11.61 11.78
C ALA A 50 6.89 -10.16 11.74
N THR A 51 7.65 -9.81 10.71
CA THR A 51 8.01 -8.40 10.49
C THR A 51 6.80 -7.66 9.95
N VAL A 52 6.15 -8.23 8.92
CA VAL A 52 5.02 -7.62 8.24
C VAL A 52 3.97 -8.70 7.99
N ALA A 53 2.70 -8.33 8.18
CA ALA A 53 1.55 -9.11 7.76
C ALA A 53 0.64 -8.24 6.89
N VAL A 54 0.25 -8.75 5.73
CA VAL A 54 -0.76 -8.16 4.85
C VAL A 54 -1.95 -9.10 4.85
N ALA A 55 -3.10 -8.60 5.29
CA ALA A 55 -4.35 -9.36 5.37
C ALA A 55 -5.35 -8.77 4.38
N MET A 56 -5.68 -9.55 3.34
CA MET A 56 -6.79 -9.29 2.43
C MET A 56 -7.99 -10.09 2.89
N VAL A 57 -9.09 -9.43 3.20
CA VAL A 57 -10.28 -10.04 3.78
C VAL A 57 -11.46 -9.84 2.84
N SER A 58 -12.19 -10.90 2.50
CA SER A 58 -13.39 -10.76 1.67
C SER A 58 -14.46 -9.91 2.35
N LYS A 59 -15.22 -9.12 1.57
CA LYS A 59 -16.34 -8.28 2.02
C LYS A 59 -17.56 -9.01 2.63
N SER A 60 -17.48 -10.32 2.81
CA SER A 60 -18.56 -11.20 3.25
C SER A 60 -18.72 -11.30 4.77
N PHE A 61 -17.82 -10.71 5.55
CA PHE A 61 -17.89 -10.71 7.01
C PHE A 61 -18.62 -9.48 7.52
N ASP A 62 -19.03 -9.51 8.79
CA ASP A 62 -19.74 -8.41 9.43
C ASP A 62 -18.79 -7.31 9.92
N ALA A 63 -19.33 -6.12 10.19
CA ALA A 63 -18.56 -4.97 10.68
C ALA A 63 -17.71 -5.31 11.92
N TYR A 64 -18.28 -6.06 12.85
CA TYR A 64 -17.60 -6.51 14.07
C TYR A 64 -16.38 -7.40 13.78
N ASP A 65 -16.46 -8.24 12.77
CA ASP A 65 -15.35 -9.11 12.38
C ASP A 65 -14.16 -8.29 11.88
N TYR A 66 -14.40 -7.27 11.05
CA TYR A 66 -13.34 -6.39 10.55
C TYR A 66 -12.67 -5.60 11.67
N GLU A 67 -13.43 -5.10 12.64
CA GLU A 67 -12.88 -4.41 13.81
C GLU A 67 -12.02 -5.33 14.69
N SER A 68 -12.36 -6.62 14.74
CA SER A 68 -11.62 -7.62 15.52
C SER A 68 -10.34 -8.11 14.83
N LEU A 69 -10.24 -8.00 13.50
CA LEU A 69 -9.15 -8.54 12.70
C LEU A 69 -7.74 -8.12 13.19
N PRO A 70 -7.45 -6.82 13.45
CA PRO A 70 -6.11 -6.42 13.90
C PRO A 70 -5.69 -7.11 15.19
N LYS A 71 -6.64 -7.28 16.13
CA LYS A 71 -6.40 -7.98 17.39
C LYS A 71 -6.11 -9.46 17.14
N LEU A 72 -6.94 -10.11 16.32
CA LEU A 72 -6.77 -11.54 16.01
C LEU A 72 -5.41 -11.81 15.36
N VAL A 73 -5.01 -10.98 14.38
CA VAL A 73 -3.70 -11.10 13.72
C VAL A 73 -2.55 -10.85 14.69
N LYS A 74 -2.66 -9.84 15.55
CA LYS A 74 -1.65 -9.54 16.58
C LYS A 74 -1.47 -10.68 17.57
N ASP A 75 -2.55 -11.32 17.99
CA ASP A 75 -2.52 -12.43 18.94
C ASP A 75 -1.86 -13.68 18.35
N ARG A 76 -2.04 -13.92 17.03
CA ARG A 76 -1.56 -15.10 16.32
C ARG A 76 -0.14 -14.96 15.76
N LEU A 77 0.19 -13.81 15.19
CA LEU A 77 1.45 -13.58 14.46
C LEU A 77 2.33 -12.52 15.10
N SER A 78 1.75 -11.62 15.90
CA SER A 78 2.43 -10.49 16.53
C SER A 78 3.31 -9.69 15.55
N PRO A 79 2.76 -9.22 14.41
CA PRO A 79 3.55 -8.54 13.40
C PRO A 79 4.00 -7.15 13.87
N THR A 80 5.15 -6.68 13.37
CA THR A 80 5.56 -5.28 13.59
C THR A 80 4.70 -4.32 12.77
N TRP A 81 4.43 -4.68 11.52
CA TRP A 81 3.59 -3.93 10.61
C TRP A 81 2.40 -4.78 10.16
N LEU A 82 1.19 -4.23 10.26
CA LEU A 82 -0.03 -4.86 9.76
C LEU A 82 -0.68 -3.96 8.73
N VAL A 83 -0.91 -4.51 7.54
CA VAL A 83 -1.73 -3.88 6.49
C VAL A 83 -3.00 -4.73 6.33
N GLY A 84 -4.16 -4.10 6.42
CA GLY A 84 -5.45 -4.75 6.20
C GLY A 84 -6.16 -4.11 5.02
N SER A 85 -6.73 -4.92 4.12
CA SER A 85 -7.59 -4.46 3.04
C SER A 85 -8.83 -5.34 2.93
N VAL A 86 -10.00 -4.72 2.73
CA VAL A 86 -11.25 -5.41 2.45
C VAL A 86 -11.40 -5.49 0.94
N VAL A 87 -11.43 -6.71 0.42
CA VAL A 87 -11.48 -6.97 -1.02
C VAL A 87 -12.81 -7.60 -1.41
N ASP A 88 -13.26 -7.34 -2.64
CA ASP A 88 -14.47 -7.97 -3.17
C ASP A 88 -14.37 -9.49 -3.20
N ARG A 89 -13.16 -9.99 -3.53
CA ARG A 89 -12.81 -11.41 -3.62
C ARG A 89 -11.36 -11.58 -3.24
N VAL A 90 -11.06 -12.69 -2.58
CA VAL A 90 -9.68 -13.08 -2.25
C VAL A 90 -9.11 -13.96 -3.38
N PRO A 91 -7.78 -14.02 -3.54
CA PRO A 91 -7.18 -14.88 -4.57
C PRO A 91 -7.68 -16.32 -4.45
N SER A 92 -8.19 -16.85 -5.57
CA SER A 92 -8.68 -18.23 -5.71
C SER A 92 -9.98 -18.59 -4.99
N VAL A 93 -10.57 -17.71 -4.17
CA VAL A 93 -11.82 -17.99 -3.42
C VAL A 93 -12.71 -16.76 -3.30
N GLU A 94 -14.03 -16.93 -3.37
CA GLU A 94 -14.96 -15.80 -3.20
C GLU A 94 -15.06 -15.32 -1.74
N HIS A 95 -14.81 -16.21 -0.78
CA HIS A 95 -14.93 -15.97 0.65
C HIS A 95 -13.68 -16.45 1.39
N GLY A 96 -13.13 -15.61 2.27
CA GLY A 96 -12.05 -16.00 3.17
C GLY A 96 -11.07 -14.87 3.47
N VAL A 97 -9.89 -15.27 3.94
CA VAL A 97 -8.77 -14.38 4.25
C VAL A 97 -7.55 -14.86 3.47
N SER A 98 -6.88 -13.95 2.77
CA SER A 98 -5.58 -14.19 2.17
C SER A 98 -4.56 -13.39 2.95
N LEU A 99 -3.56 -14.09 3.48
CA LEU A 99 -2.59 -13.57 4.41
C LEU A 99 -1.20 -13.73 3.81
N TRP A 100 -0.48 -12.63 3.71
CA TRP A 100 0.92 -12.61 3.29
C TRP A 100 1.78 -12.20 4.48
N VAL A 101 2.76 -13.02 4.82
CA VAL A 101 3.60 -12.80 6.00
C VAL A 101 5.06 -12.79 5.59
N GLY A 102 5.78 -11.75 5.98
CA GLY A 102 7.23 -11.62 5.80
C GLY A 102 7.96 -11.65 7.14
N TYR A 103 9.12 -12.31 7.17
CA TYR A 103 10.01 -12.43 8.33
C TYR A 103 11.39 -11.87 7.98
N ASP A 104 12.05 -11.24 8.96
CA ASP A 104 13.37 -10.62 8.83
C ASP A 104 13.47 -9.59 7.69
N GLU A 105 12.34 -8.96 7.36
CA GLU A 105 12.26 -7.98 6.27
C GLU A 105 12.62 -6.56 6.77
N LYS A 106 13.15 -5.72 5.89
CA LYS A 106 13.39 -4.30 6.17
C LYS A 106 12.23 -3.48 5.65
N VAL A 107 11.16 -3.39 6.44
CA VAL A 107 9.92 -2.71 6.07
C VAL A 107 9.82 -1.36 6.79
N VAL A 108 9.51 -0.32 6.01
CA VAL A 108 9.13 1.00 6.52
C VAL A 108 7.64 1.17 6.26
N GLY A 109 6.83 1.12 7.32
CA GLY A 109 5.41 1.41 7.23
C GLY A 109 5.19 2.92 7.18
N PHE A 110 4.23 3.35 6.37
CA PHE A 110 3.75 4.73 6.35
C PHE A 110 2.23 4.73 6.21
N GLN A 111 1.58 5.80 6.65
CA GLN A 111 0.14 5.96 6.54
C GLN A 111 -0.18 7.34 5.96
N VAL A 112 -0.97 7.36 4.89
CA VAL A 112 -1.53 8.61 4.37
C VAL A 112 -2.97 8.71 4.86
N LYS A 113 -3.24 9.65 5.75
CA LYS A 113 -4.59 9.84 6.30
C LYS A 113 -5.50 10.53 5.28
N ASP A 114 -6.73 10.07 5.19
CA ASP A 114 -7.78 10.79 4.49
C ASP A 114 -8.19 12.02 5.28
N GLY A 115 -7.94 13.20 4.71
CA GLY A 115 -8.23 14.49 5.33
C GLY A 115 -8.49 15.60 4.31
N PRO A 116 -9.01 16.76 4.75
CA PRO A 116 -9.27 17.91 3.88
C PRO A 116 -7.97 18.52 3.30
N GLU A 117 -6.84 18.32 3.98
CA GLU A 117 -5.51 18.72 3.53
C GLU A 117 -4.93 17.79 2.46
N ARG A 118 -5.57 16.62 2.23
CA ARG A 118 -5.21 15.74 1.13
C ARG A 118 -5.58 16.45 -0.15
N ASN A 119 -4.58 16.79 -0.95
CA ASN A 119 -4.77 17.20 -2.34
C ASN A 119 -5.40 16.02 -3.09
N LYS A 120 -6.73 15.97 -3.06
CA LYS A 120 -7.46 15.17 -4.03
C LYS A 120 -7.22 15.88 -5.34
N VAL A 121 -6.40 15.29 -6.21
CA VAL A 121 -6.39 15.68 -7.61
C VAL A 121 -7.82 15.49 -8.08
N ARG A 122 -8.61 16.56 -8.04
CA ARG A 122 -9.87 16.59 -8.77
C ARG A 122 -9.44 16.33 -10.20
N SER A 123 -9.81 15.19 -10.75
CA SER A 123 -9.80 14.95 -12.17
C SER A 123 -10.78 15.96 -12.77
N VAL A 124 -10.35 17.21 -12.89
CA VAL A 124 -11.02 18.19 -13.72
C VAL A 124 -10.77 17.66 -15.12
N SER A 125 -11.71 16.85 -15.58
CA SER A 125 -11.86 16.53 -16.98
C SER A 125 -12.00 17.88 -17.66
N VAL A 126 -10.91 18.36 -18.27
CA VAL A 126 -11.00 19.37 -19.31
C VAL A 126 -12.06 18.85 -20.25
N GLY A 127 -13.18 19.57 -20.31
CA GLY A 127 -14.40 19.10 -20.94
C GLY A 127 -14.09 18.49 -22.30
N ARG A 128 -14.78 17.38 -22.62
CA ARG A 128 -14.76 16.84 -23.97
C ARG A 128 -14.99 18.01 -24.92
N TRP A 129 -14.11 18.19 -25.92
CA TRP A 129 -14.41 19.06 -27.04
C TRP A 129 -15.79 18.63 -27.54
N GLY A 130 -16.78 19.51 -27.35
CA GLY A 130 -18.18 19.18 -27.57
C GLY A 130 -18.37 18.55 -28.94
N ARG A 131 -19.34 17.65 -29.07
CA ARG A 131 -19.65 17.08 -30.40
C ARG A 131 -20.01 18.24 -31.35
N PRO A 132 -19.81 18.11 -32.68
CA PRO A 132 -20.17 19.17 -33.63
C PRO A 132 -21.62 19.67 -33.46
N GLU A 133 -22.51 18.79 -33.00
CA GLU A 133 -23.92 19.09 -32.69
C GLU A 133 -24.11 20.04 -31.48
N GLU A 134 -23.12 20.15 -30.60
CA GLU A 134 -23.10 21.00 -29.40
C GLU A 134 -22.42 22.36 -29.65
N LEU A 135 -21.99 22.65 -30.89
CA LEU A 135 -21.32 23.90 -31.29
C LEU A 135 -22.12 25.16 -30.93
N SER A 136 -23.46 25.10 -30.93
CA SER A 136 -24.32 26.22 -30.54
C SER A 136 -24.21 26.59 -29.06
N ARG A 137 -24.05 25.59 -28.18
CA ARG A 137 -23.78 25.78 -26.74
C ARG A 137 -22.37 26.32 -26.50
N VAL A 138 -21.39 25.81 -27.25
CA VAL A 138 -20.00 26.29 -27.20
C VAL A 138 -19.89 27.73 -27.69
N ASN A 139 -20.59 28.11 -28.76
CA ASN A 139 -20.62 29.48 -29.27
C ASN A 139 -21.29 30.47 -28.31
N TYR A 140 -22.35 30.06 -27.60
CA TYR A 140 -22.97 30.87 -26.55
C TYR A 140 -22.04 31.07 -25.34
N GLN A 141 -21.29 30.04 -24.95
CA GLN A 141 -20.25 30.16 -23.91
C GLN A 141 -19.06 31.01 -24.38
N ARG A 142 -18.71 30.94 -25.67
CA ARG A 142 -17.65 31.74 -26.29
C ARG A 142 -17.99 33.23 -26.29
N GLN A 143 -19.24 33.60 -26.59
CA GLN A 143 -19.71 34.99 -26.45
C GLN A 143 -19.59 35.49 -25.00
N LYS A 144 -19.94 34.65 -24.01
CA LYS A 144 -19.71 34.99 -22.60
C LYS A 144 -18.23 35.09 -22.21
N MET A 145 -17.33 34.36 -22.86
CA MET A 145 -15.88 34.45 -22.63
C MET A 145 -15.29 35.74 -23.21
N GLU A 146 -15.77 36.19 -24.36
CA GLU A 146 -15.36 37.47 -24.94
C GLU A 146 -15.78 38.65 -24.05
N ASP A 147 -16.96 38.56 -23.42
CA ASP A 147 -17.46 39.58 -22.48
C ASP A 147 -16.77 39.56 -21.09
N ALA A 148 -16.33 38.39 -20.61
CA ALA A 148 -15.69 38.23 -19.29
C ALA A 148 -14.17 38.52 -19.29
N GLY A 149 -13.55 38.63 -20.47
CA GLY A 149 -12.12 38.88 -20.63
C GLY A 149 -11.22 37.76 -20.09
N TRP A 150 -9.91 37.89 -20.32
CA TRP A 150 -8.90 36.95 -19.81
C TRP A 150 -8.86 36.86 -18.28
N GLU A 151 -9.45 37.83 -17.59
CA GLU A 151 -9.57 37.90 -16.13
C GLU A 151 -10.60 36.88 -15.58
N GLY A 152 -11.53 36.40 -16.41
CA GLY A 152 -12.47 35.33 -16.05
C GLY A 152 -11.87 33.91 -16.09
N PHE A 153 -10.62 33.76 -16.53
CA PHE A 153 -9.88 32.50 -16.46
C PHE A 153 -9.22 32.35 -15.08
N GLU A 154 -9.99 31.97 -14.06
CA GLU A 154 -9.43 31.71 -12.73
C GLU A 154 -8.66 30.38 -12.64
N SER A 155 -8.82 29.46 -13.60
CA SER A 155 -8.15 28.15 -13.56
C SER A 155 -7.15 27.97 -14.69
N VAL A 156 -6.01 28.65 -14.61
CA VAL A 156 -4.79 28.05 -15.14
C VAL A 156 -4.39 26.97 -14.15
N SER A 157 -4.51 25.71 -14.57
CA SER A 157 -3.97 24.56 -13.84
C SER A 157 -2.45 24.69 -13.76
N ARG A 158 -1.97 25.50 -12.81
CA ARG A 158 -0.57 25.53 -12.45
C ARG A 158 -0.28 24.21 -11.74
N PRO A 159 0.67 23.39 -12.20
CA PRO A 159 1.15 22.29 -11.39
C PRO A 159 1.86 22.91 -10.18
N THR A 160 1.18 22.99 -9.04
CA THR A 160 1.82 23.20 -7.74
C THR A 160 2.53 21.90 -7.37
N GLN A 161 3.50 21.48 -8.17
CA GLN A 161 4.18 20.20 -7.95
C GLN A 161 5.31 20.39 -6.93
N GLN A 162 4.90 20.64 -5.68
CA GLN A 162 5.65 20.04 -4.60
C GLN A 162 5.28 18.56 -4.63
N TYR A 163 6.26 17.68 -4.75
CA TYR A 163 6.08 16.23 -4.62
C TYR A 163 6.52 15.80 -3.22
N PRO A 164 5.85 16.24 -2.13
CA PRO A 164 6.27 15.84 -0.80
C PRO A 164 6.05 14.34 -0.63
N LEU A 165 7.08 13.64 -0.17
CA LEU A 165 6.93 12.31 0.36
C LEU A 165 6.40 12.40 1.80
N PRO A 166 5.63 11.42 2.27
CA PRO A 166 5.43 11.22 3.70
C PRO A 166 6.76 11.25 4.45
N ASP A 167 6.77 11.84 5.65
CA ASP A 167 7.98 12.05 6.44
C ASP A 167 8.74 10.73 6.67
N GLU A 168 8.00 9.63 6.85
CA GLU A 168 8.55 8.28 7.03
C GLU A 168 9.32 7.78 5.80
N LEU A 169 8.94 8.21 4.60
CA LEU A 169 9.60 7.86 3.34
C LEU A 169 10.72 8.82 2.98
N SER A 170 10.62 10.09 3.40
CA SER A 170 11.62 11.14 3.09
C SER A 170 13.02 10.85 3.65
N THR A 171 13.09 10.06 4.73
CA THR A 171 14.34 9.69 5.41
C THR A 171 14.87 8.31 4.99
N SER A 172 14.13 7.59 4.14
CA SER A 172 14.43 6.21 3.77
C SER A 172 15.37 6.11 2.56
N LYS A 173 16.17 5.04 2.50
CA LYS A 173 16.90 4.66 1.28
C LYS A 173 15.89 4.20 0.22
N THR A 174 16.26 4.29 -1.06
CA THR A 174 15.46 3.80 -2.19
C THR A 174 14.91 2.39 -1.93
N PRO A 175 13.58 2.21 -1.86
CA PRO A 175 12.98 0.91 -1.60
C PRO A 175 13.10 0.00 -2.83
N SER A 176 13.15 -1.32 -2.60
CA SER A 176 13.11 -2.31 -3.69
C SER A 176 11.69 -2.54 -4.21
N LEU A 177 10.68 -2.29 -3.38
CA LEU A 177 9.26 -2.43 -3.68
C LEU A 177 8.47 -1.45 -2.81
N VAL A 178 7.48 -0.78 -3.40
CA VAL A 178 6.44 -0.04 -2.68
C VAL A 178 5.13 -0.78 -2.85
N PHE A 179 4.53 -1.18 -1.74
CA PHE A 179 3.21 -1.79 -1.71
C PHE A 179 2.21 -0.78 -1.15
N LEU A 180 1.14 -0.52 -1.89
CA LEU A 180 0.09 0.42 -1.55
C LEU A 180 -1.22 -0.34 -1.38
N ALA A 181 -1.92 -0.10 -0.27
CA ALA A 181 -3.28 -0.58 -0.07
C ALA A 181 -4.16 0.64 0.19
N SER A 182 -5.12 0.90 -0.70
CA SER A 182 -5.95 2.10 -0.62
C SER A 182 -7.21 1.99 -1.46
N ASP A 183 -8.37 2.20 -0.83
CA ASP A 183 -9.67 2.26 -1.53
C ASP A 183 -9.78 3.45 -2.50
N ASN A 184 -8.95 4.48 -2.30
CA ASN A 184 -8.97 5.70 -3.10
C ASN A 184 -7.53 6.14 -3.38
N GLU A 185 -6.85 5.45 -4.29
CA GLU A 185 -5.46 5.77 -4.66
C GLU A 185 -5.34 7.23 -5.09
N PRO A 186 -4.45 8.03 -4.46
CA PRO A 186 -4.22 9.38 -4.92
C PRO A 186 -3.20 9.33 -6.07
N ASP A 187 -3.65 9.66 -7.28
CA ASP A 187 -2.77 9.88 -8.45
C ASP A 187 -1.52 10.71 -8.11
N GLU A 188 -1.64 11.64 -7.17
CA GLU A 188 -0.54 12.47 -6.68
C GLU A 188 0.52 11.69 -5.91
N LEU A 189 0.15 10.78 -5.01
CA LEU A 189 1.16 9.98 -4.27
C LEU A 189 1.90 9.07 -5.23
N LEU A 190 1.21 8.46 -6.20
CA LEU A 190 1.86 7.64 -7.22
C LEU A 190 2.86 8.48 -8.03
N LYS A 191 2.46 9.68 -8.46
CA LYS A 191 3.37 10.62 -9.13
C LYS A 191 4.54 11.04 -8.24
N ASN A 192 4.32 11.26 -6.95
CA ASN A 192 5.39 11.59 -5.99
C ASN A 192 6.35 10.40 -5.87
N LEU A 193 5.83 9.18 -5.69
CA LEU A 193 6.63 7.96 -5.60
C LEU A 193 7.39 7.67 -6.90
N ASP A 194 6.80 7.92 -8.07
CA ASP A 194 7.47 7.78 -9.36
C ASP A 194 8.57 8.83 -9.55
N HIS A 195 8.34 10.05 -9.07
CA HIS A 195 9.34 11.11 -9.12
C HIS A 195 10.57 10.77 -8.25
N HIS A 196 10.35 10.30 -7.03
CA HIS A 196 11.43 10.03 -6.07
C HIS A 196 12.07 8.64 -6.25
N PHE A 197 11.30 7.66 -6.71
CA PHE A 197 11.72 6.27 -6.85
C PHE A 197 11.36 5.71 -8.24
N PRO A 198 11.90 6.26 -9.33
CA PRO A 198 11.48 5.92 -10.70
C PRO A 198 11.66 4.43 -11.01
N ASP A 199 12.76 3.83 -10.57
CA ASP A 199 13.13 2.44 -10.87
C ASP A 199 12.50 1.41 -9.91
N THR A 200 11.75 1.86 -8.91
CA THR A 200 11.18 0.96 -7.90
C THR A 200 9.87 0.32 -8.37
N ALA A 201 9.76 -0.99 -8.14
CA ALA A 201 8.51 -1.75 -8.14
C ALA A 201 7.36 -1.02 -7.41
N LYS A 202 6.23 -0.66 -8.03
CA LYS A 202 5.02 -0.27 -7.30
C LYS A 202 3.92 -1.29 -7.54
N ALA A 203 3.37 -1.83 -6.46
CA ALA A 203 2.22 -2.72 -6.49
C ALA A 203 1.12 -2.09 -5.64
N SER A 204 -0.12 -2.14 -6.14
CA SER A 204 -1.27 -1.64 -5.40
C SER A 204 -2.43 -2.63 -5.38
N THR A 205 -3.22 -2.57 -4.32
CA THR A 205 -4.41 -3.40 -4.08
C THR A 205 -5.57 -2.57 -3.57
#